data_AF-A0A377WF00-F1
#
_entry.id   AF-A0A377WF00-F1
#
_cell.length_a   1.000
_cell.length_b   1.000
_cell.length_c   1.000
_cell.angle_alpha   90.00
_cell.angle_beta   90.00
_cell.angle_gamma   90.00
#
_symmetry.space_group_name_H-M   'P 1'
#
loop_
_entity.id
_entity.type
_entity.pdbx_description
1 polymer ?
#
loop_
_entity_poly.entity_id
_entity_poly.type
_entity_poly.pdbx_seq_one_letter_code
_entity_poly.pdbx_strand_id
1 'polypeptide(L)'
;MTPPVPSARWAGQANLLDKDGQIINGGKALTTDSLSSVFSGLVGAAPAAVYIESAAGTAAGGKTGLTAVTVGVLFLLILFLSPLSYLVPAYATAPALMYVGLLMLSNVAKIDFNDFVDAMAGPDHRGVLSC
;
A
#
# COMPACT_ATOMS: atom_id res chain seq x y z
N MET A 1 0.98 28.60 -15.15
CA MET A 1 0.53 28.54 -13.75
C MET A 1 -0.73 27.68 -13.69
N THR A 2 -0.60 26.38 -13.94
CA THR A 2 -1.71 25.43 -13.84
C THR A 2 -1.79 24.89 -12.41
N PRO A 3 -3.00 24.73 -11.84
CA PRO A 3 -3.14 24.18 -10.49
C PRO A 3 -2.66 22.72 -10.45
N PRO A 4 -2.05 22.28 -9.33
CA PRO A 4 -1.58 20.90 -9.19
C PRO A 4 -2.74 19.92 -9.25
N VAL A 5 -2.57 18.86 -10.02
CA VAL A 5 -3.54 17.76 -10.18
C VAL A 5 -3.86 17.10 -8.82
N PRO A 6 -5.14 16.79 -8.54
CA PRO A 6 -5.60 16.26 -7.25
C PRO A 6 -5.07 14.84 -6.91
N SER A 7 -4.44 14.15 -7.86
CA SER A 7 -3.85 12.82 -7.68
C SER A 7 -2.63 12.80 -6.73
N ALA A 8 -2.04 13.97 -6.42
CA ALA A 8 -0.82 14.07 -5.63
C ALA A 8 -1.02 14.08 -4.09
N ARG A 9 -2.26 14.07 -3.57
CA ARG A 9 -2.48 14.20 -2.11
C ARG A 9 -1.87 13.04 -1.30
N TRP A 10 -1.95 11.80 -1.78
CA TRP A 10 -1.42 10.64 -1.03
C TRP A 10 0.11 10.59 -1.03
N ALA A 11 0.72 10.99 -2.15
CA ALA A 11 2.16 11.00 -2.32
C ALA A 11 2.83 12.19 -1.58
N GLY A 12 2.10 13.30 -1.42
CA GLY A 12 2.51 14.42 -0.56
C GLY A 12 2.41 14.13 0.95
N GLN A 13 1.45 13.28 1.38
CA GLN A 13 1.29 12.90 2.79
C GLN A 13 2.44 12.03 3.32
N ALA A 14 3.12 11.28 2.44
CA ALA A 14 4.24 10.41 2.81
C ALA A 14 5.63 11.08 2.67
N ASN A 15 5.71 12.30 2.11
CA ASN A 15 7.00 12.97 1.78
C ASN A 15 7.92 12.10 0.89
N LEU A 16 7.34 11.29 -0.01
CA LEU A 16 8.07 10.36 -0.88
C LEU A 16 8.17 10.84 -2.33
N LEU A 17 7.84 12.11 -2.59
CA LEU A 17 7.93 12.73 -3.91
C LEU A 17 9.07 13.74 -3.97
N ASP A 18 9.86 13.67 -5.03
CA ASP A 18 10.82 14.70 -5.41
C ASP A 18 10.08 15.95 -5.97
N LYS A 19 10.78 17.08 -6.08
CA LYS A 19 10.22 18.36 -6.56
C LYS A 19 9.64 18.28 -7.98
N ASP A 20 10.04 17.27 -8.74
CA ASP A 20 9.57 16.97 -10.11
C ASP A 20 8.42 15.94 -10.15
N GLY A 21 7.82 15.58 -9.00
CA GLY A 21 6.68 14.65 -8.94
C GLY A 21 7.05 13.17 -9.10
N GLN A 22 8.33 12.82 -8.94
CA GLN A 22 8.85 11.45 -9.04
C GLN A 22 8.89 10.75 -7.67
N ILE A 23 8.53 9.47 -7.63
CA ILE A 23 8.61 8.65 -6.40
C ILE A 23 10.09 8.39 -6.06
N ILE A 24 10.55 8.95 -4.95
CA ILE A 24 11.92 8.78 -4.47
C ILE A 24 12.14 7.29 -4.16
N ASN A 25 13.13 6.66 -4.79
CA ASN A 25 13.48 5.25 -4.58
C ASN A 25 12.36 4.22 -4.89
N GLY A 26 11.43 4.51 -5.82
CA GLY A 26 10.36 3.58 -6.20
C GLY A 26 10.87 2.17 -6.58
N GLY A 27 11.99 2.07 -7.30
CA GLY A 27 12.63 0.79 -7.61
C GLY A 27 13.09 0.01 -6.37
N LYS A 28 13.61 0.68 -5.34
CA LYS A 28 13.97 0.02 -4.07
C LYS A 28 12.74 -0.41 -3.27
N ALA A 29 11.64 0.34 -3.34
CA ALA A 29 10.39 -0.04 -2.71
C ALA A 29 9.80 -1.31 -3.35
N LEU A 30 9.78 -1.38 -4.69
CA LEU A 30 9.29 -2.54 -5.44
C LEU A 30 10.17 -3.78 -5.27
N THR A 31 11.51 -3.61 -5.22
CA THR A 31 12.41 -4.75 -4.96
C THR A 31 12.24 -5.28 -3.54
N THR A 32 12.00 -4.41 -2.56
CA THR A 32 11.73 -4.81 -1.17
C THR A 32 10.40 -5.54 -1.03
N ASP A 33 9.34 -5.07 -1.71
CA ASP A 33 8.02 -5.71 -1.72
C ASP A 33 8.05 -7.10 -2.37
N SER A 34 8.76 -7.21 -3.48
CA SER A 34 8.97 -8.50 -4.17
C SER A 34 9.75 -9.48 -3.30
N LEU A 35 10.81 -9.01 -2.64
CA LEU A 35 11.60 -9.84 -1.73
C LEU A 35 10.74 -10.31 -0.55
N SER A 36 9.96 -9.40 0.05
CA SER A 36 9.01 -9.70 1.12
C SER A 36 7.99 -10.76 0.70
N SER A 37 7.39 -10.63 -0.48
CA SER A 37 6.43 -11.61 -1.02
C SER A 37 7.04 -13.00 -1.23
N VAL A 38 8.29 -13.06 -1.72
CA VAL A 38 8.99 -14.34 -1.89
C VAL A 38 9.24 -14.99 -0.53
N PHE A 39 9.73 -14.22 0.46
CA PHE A 39 9.94 -14.73 1.81
C PHE A 39 8.63 -15.16 2.49
N SER A 40 7.54 -14.40 2.33
CA SER A 40 6.24 -14.76 2.90
C SER A 40 5.68 -16.01 2.23
N GLY A 41 5.78 -16.13 0.91
CA GLY A 41 5.36 -17.31 0.16
C GLY A 41 6.11 -18.58 0.56
N LEU A 42 7.42 -18.49 0.82
CA LEU A 42 8.22 -19.62 1.31
C LEU A 42 7.82 -20.03 2.74
N VAL A 43 7.45 -19.07 3.59
CA VAL A 43 6.96 -19.32 4.95
C VAL A 43 5.49 -19.77 4.97
N GLY A 44 4.77 -19.69 3.84
CA GLY A 44 3.34 -20.01 3.74
C GLY A 44 2.42 -18.89 4.23
N ALA A 45 2.94 -17.68 4.39
CA ALA A 45 2.20 -16.49 4.78
C ALA A 45 1.83 -15.61 3.58
N ALA A 46 0.72 -14.87 3.69
CA ALA A 46 0.30 -13.92 2.66
C ALA A 46 1.25 -12.71 2.60
N PRO A 47 1.51 -12.14 1.40
CA PRO A 47 2.26 -10.91 1.24
C PRO A 47 1.66 -9.73 2.02
N ALA A 48 2.52 -8.92 2.62
CA ALA A 48 2.11 -7.69 3.30
C ALA A 48 1.81 -6.59 2.28
N ALA A 49 0.52 -6.33 2.01
CA ALA A 49 0.11 -5.25 1.12
C ALA A 49 0.09 -3.88 1.83
N VAL A 50 0.60 -2.84 1.17
CA VAL A 50 0.57 -1.47 1.69
C VAL A 50 -0.84 -0.89 1.51
N TYR A 51 -1.63 -0.87 2.58
CA TYR A 51 -2.95 -0.25 2.62
C TYR A 51 -2.88 1.26 2.89
N ILE A 52 -3.97 1.96 2.56
CA ILE A 52 -4.18 3.40 2.81
C ILE A 52 -3.95 3.79 4.28
N GLU A 53 -4.23 2.89 5.23
CA GLU A 53 -3.95 3.10 6.65
C GLU A 53 -2.44 3.11 6.95
N SER A 54 -1.65 2.33 6.23
CA SER A 54 -0.19 2.33 6.34
C SER A 54 0.40 3.66 5.87
N ALA A 55 -0.15 4.25 4.80
CA ALA A 55 0.22 5.59 4.35
C ALA A 55 -0.11 6.66 5.42
N ALA A 56 -1.29 6.59 6.04
CA ALA A 56 -1.65 7.47 7.15
C ALA A 56 -0.73 7.27 8.39
N GLY A 57 -0.31 6.03 8.66
CA GLY A 57 0.64 5.70 9.72
C GLY A 57 2.03 6.31 9.51
N THR A 58 2.52 6.36 8.26
CA THR A 58 3.78 7.04 7.93
C THR A 58 3.68 8.56 8.07
N ALA A 59 2.53 9.15 7.73
CA ALA A 59 2.24 10.57 7.91
C ALA A 59 2.16 10.97 9.40
N ALA A 60 1.65 10.06 10.25
CA ALA A 60 1.61 10.22 11.71
C ALA A 60 2.98 10.05 12.41
N GLY A 61 4.04 9.69 11.66
CA GLY A 61 5.41 9.59 12.20
C GLY A 61 6.02 8.19 12.23
N GLY A 62 5.35 7.16 11.68
CA GLY A 62 5.84 5.78 11.58
C GLY A 62 6.98 5.57 10.57
N LYS A 63 7.98 6.45 10.54
CA LYS A 63 9.04 6.50 9.50
C LYS A 63 10.28 5.68 9.85
N THR A 64 10.40 5.22 11.09
CA THR A 64 11.64 4.60 11.63
C THR A 64 11.66 3.08 11.54
N GLY A 65 10.64 2.43 10.95
CA GLY A 65 10.55 0.97 10.84
C GLY A 65 10.31 0.24 12.17
N LEU A 66 10.40 0.93 13.31
CA LEU A 66 10.16 0.35 14.64
C LEU A 66 8.73 -0.16 14.81
N THR A 67 7.77 0.48 14.13
CA THR A 67 6.38 0.03 14.06
C THR A 67 6.27 -1.33 13.37
N ALA A 68 6.99 -1.54 12.26
CA ALA A 68 7.01 -2.82 11.55
C ALA A 68 7.63 -3.93 12.40
N VAL A 69 8.72 -3.65 13.13
CA VAL A 69 9.34 -4.61 14.04
C VAL A 69 8.41 -4.97 15.19
N THR A 70 7.77 -3.97 15.81
CA THR A 70 6.83 -4.18 16.92
C THR A 70 5.66 -5.07 16.48
N VAL A 71 5.06 -4.77 15.32
CA VAL A 71 3.96 -5.57 14.75
C VAL A 71 4.43 -7.00 14.44
N GLY A 72 5.63 -7.17 13.87
CA GLY A 72 6.19 -8.50 13.59
C GLY A 72 6.41 -9.34 14.85
N VAL A 73 6.94 -8.74 15.92
CA VAL A 73 7.12 -9.43 17.22
C VAL A 73 5.77 -9.79 17.84
N LEU A 74 4.78 -8.89 17.76
CA LEU A 74 3.43 -9.15 18.26
C LEU A 74 2.75 -10.30 17.48
N PHE A 75 2.96 -10.36 16.18
CA PHE A 75 2.44 -11.43 15.33
C PHE A 75 3.08 -12.78 15.66
N LEU A 76 4.38 -12.81 15.96
CA LEU A 76 5.09 -14.01 16.39
C LEU A 76 4.60 -14.49 17.77
N LEU A 77 4.33 -13.55 18.70
CA LEU A 77 3.69 -13.86 19.98
C LEU A 77 2.27 -14.43 19.81
N ILE A 78 1.49 -13.92 18.85
CA ILE A 78 0.15 -14.43 18.54
C ILE A 78 0.19 -15.88 18.06
N LEU A 79 1.26 -16.36 17.40
CA LEU A 79 1.38 -17.77 17.03
C LEU A 79 1.34 -18.71 18.24
N PHE A 80 1.93 -18.30 19.38
CA PHE A 80 1.81 -19.05 20.64
C PHE A 80 0.41 -18.94 21.27
N LEU A 81 -0.30 -17.86 20.99
CA LEU A 81 -1.69 -17.63 21.37
C LEU A 81 -2.71 -18.19 20.35
N SER A 82 -2.26 -18.92 19.34
CA SER A 82 -3.12 -19.60 18.35
C SER A 82 -4.27 -20.43 18.95
N PRO A 83 -4.18 -21.13 20.09
CA PRO A 83 -5.34 -21.84 20.64
C PRO A 83 -6.46 -20.91 21.12
N LEU A 84 -6.18 -19.62 21.34
CA LEU A 84 -7.14 -18.62 21.79
C LEU A 84 -7.99 -18.07 20.63
N SER A 85 -7.50 -18.12 19.38
CA SER A 85 -8.25 -17.65 18.21
C SER A 85 -9.42 -18.54 17.82
N TYR A 86 -9.43 -19.81 18.26
CA TYR A 86 -10.54 -20.75 18.04
C TYR A 86 -11.85 -20.35 18.77
N LEU A 87 -11.77 -19.45 19.75
CA LEU A 87 -12.94 -18.93 20.47
C LEU A 87 -13.72 -17.88 19.65
N VAL A 88 -13.14 -17.33 18.59
CA VAL A 88 -13.78 -16.30 17.76
C VAL A 88 -14.67 -16.97 16.70
N PRO A 89 -15.99 -16.72 16.71
CA PRO A 89 -16.88 -17.27 15.70
C PRO A 89 -16.53 -16.76 14.30
N ALA A 90 -16.52 -17.64 13.30
CA ALA A 90 -16.25 -17.29 11.89
C ALA A 90 -17.24 -16.26 11.31
N TYR A 91 -18.40 -16.09 11.93
CA TYR A 91 -19.36 -15.04 11.55
C TYR A 91 -18.84 -13.62 11.83
N ALA A 92 -17.96 -13.44 12.82
CA ALA A 92 -17.44 -12.13 13.20
C ALA A 92 -16.35 -11.62 12.24
N THR A 93 -15.65 -12.51 11.52
CA THR A 93 -14.57 -12.14 10.59
C THR A 93 -15.10 -11.71 9.21
N ALA A 94 -16.32 -12.12 8.85
CA ALA A 94 -16.94 -11.77 7.57
C ALA A 94 -17.08 -10.25 7.32
N PRO A 95 -17.65 -9.43 8.24
CA PRO A 95 -17.77 -7.98 8.01
C PRO A 95 -16.43 -7.27 7.93
N ALA A 96 -15.42 -7.74 8.67
CA ALA A 96 -14.06 -7.17 8.62
C ALA A 96 -13.42 -7.34 7.24
N LEU A 97 -13.51 -8.55 6.66
CA LEU A 97 -13.00 -8.82 5.31
C LEU A 97 -13.75 -8.05 4.22
N MET A 98 -15.07 -7.87 4.38
CA MET A 98 -15.89 -7.07 3.47
C MET A 98 -15.47 -5.59 3.46
N TYR A 99 -15.18 -5.01 4.63
CA TYR A 99 -14.73 -3.62 4.76
C TYR A 99 -13.36 -3.40 4.10
N VAL A 100 -12.41 -4.31 4.33
CA VAL A 100 -11.07 -4.28 3.72
C VAL A 100 -11.17 -4.37 2.19
N GLY A 101 -12.02 -5.26 1.66
CA GLY A 101 -12.27 -5.38 0.23
C GLY A 101 -12.84 -4.09 -0.39
N LEU A 102 -13.79 -3.44 0.30
CA LEU A 102 -14.37 -2.16 -0.10
C LEU A 102 -13.31 -1.04 -0.14
N LEU A 103 -12.40 -1.00 0.85
CA LEU A 103 -11.31 -0.03 0.88
C LEU A 103 -10.32 -0.19 -0.28
N MET A 104 -10.01 -1.43 -0.68
CA MET A 104 -9.20 -1.67 -1.89
C MET A 104 -9.93 -1.30 -3.17
N LEU A 105 -11.22 -1.63 -3.27
CA LEU A 105 -12.03 -1.29 -4.44
C LEU A 105 -12.16 0.23 -4.59
N SER A 106 -12.19 0.98 -3.47
CA SER A 106 -12.16 2.45 -3.47
C SER A 106 -10.86 3.02 -4.08
N ASN A 107 -9.74 2.32 -3.97
CA ASN A 107 -8.49 2.72 -4.62
C ASN A 107 -8.56 2.51 -6.15
N VAL A 108 -9.16 1.41 -6.59
CA VAL A 108 -9.40 1.12 -8.02
C VAL A 108 -10.44 2.08 -8.62
N ALA A 109 -11.49 2.41 -7.87
CA ALA A 109 -12.55 3.33 -8.32
C ALA A 109 -12.07 4.79 -8.48
N LYS A 110 -10.86 5.13 -7.99
CA LYS A 110 -10.22 6.44 -8.23
C LYS A 110 -9.42 6.50 -9.54
N ILE A 111 -9.33 5.40 -10.28
CA ILE A 111 -8.73 5.38 -11.61
C ILE A 111 -9.69 6.08 -12.57
N ASP A 112 -9.19 7.09 -13.28
CA ASP A 112 -9.98 7.86 -14.25
C ASP A 112 -10.16 7.02 -15.53
N PHE A 113 -11.25 6.26 -15.59
CA PHE A 113 -11.54 5.37 -16.72
C PHE A 113 -11.89 6.10 -18.02
N ASN A 114 -11.93 7.44 -18.02
CA ASN A 114 -12.12 8.24 -19.23
C ASN A 114 -10.95 8.11 -20.21
N ASP A 115 -9.75 7.82 -19.70
CA ASP A 115 -8.54 7.60 -20.48
C ASP A 115 -8.18 6.11 -20.52
N PHE A 116 -9.13 5.27 -20.94
CA PHE A 116 -8.98 3.80 -21.00
C PHE A 116 -7.79 3.36 -21.88
N VAL A 117 -7.33 4.23 -22.78
CA VAL A 117 -6.14 4.03 -23.63
C VAL A 117 -4.86 4.28 -22.85
N ASP A 118 -4.75 5.34 -22.05
CA ASP A 118 -3.58 5.63 -21.20
C ASP A 118 -3.50 4.70 -19.97
N ALA A 119 -4.65 4.22 -19.49
CA ALA A 119 -4.73 3.25 -18.39
C ALA A 119 -4.31 1.82 -18.80
N MET A 120 -4.36 1.47 -20.10
CA MET A 120 -4.07 0.12 -20.60
C MET A 120 -2.78 0.04 -21.44
N ALA A 121 -2.46 1.07 -22.21
CA ALA A 121 -1.20 1.22 -22.93
C ALA A 121 -0.31 2.16 -22.12
N GLY A 122 0.78 1.65 -21.54
CA GLY A 122 1.65 2.41 -20.64
C GLY A 122 2.07 3.80 -21.17
N PRO A 123 2.49 4.70 -20.26
CA PRO A 123 2.52 6.15 -20.48
C PRO A 123 3.18 6.53 -21.81
N ASP A 124 2.40 7.12 -22.72
CA ASP A 124 2.93 7.69 -23.96
C ASP A 124 3.76 8.93 -23.59
N HIS A 125 5.08 8.79 -23.72
CA HIS A 125 6.11 9.77 -23.33
C HIS A 125 6.09 11.10 -24.13
N ARG A 126 4.99 11.48 -24.77
CA ARG A 126 4.93 12.66 -25.66
C ARG A 126 4.74 14.01 -24.98
N GLY A 127 4.56 14.04 -23.65
CA GLY A 127 4.39 15.29 -22.89
C GLY A 127 5.68 15.93 -22.34
N VAL A 128 6.82 15.22 -22.34
CA VAL A 128 8.04 15.67 -21.63
C VAL A 128 9.01 16.49 -22.52
N LEU A 129 8.67 16.67 -23.81
CA LEU A 129 9.53 17.33 -24.80
C LEU A 129 9.11 18.77 -25.14
N SER A 130 8.24 19.39 -24.32
CA SER A 130 7.81 20.77 -24.51
C SER A 130 8.25 21.71 -23.37
N CYS A 131 9.49 21.54 -22.91
CA CYS A 131 10.26 22.54 -22.15
C CYS A 131 11.57 22.85 -22.87
#